data_AF-B9TFR4-F1
#
_entry.id   AF-B9TFR4-F1
#
_cell.length_a   1.000
_cell.length_b   1.000
_cell.length_c   1.000
_cell.angle_alpha   90.00
_cell.angle_beta   90.00
_cell.angle_gamma   90.00
#
_symmetry.space_group_name_H-M   'P 1'
#
loop_
_entity.id
_entity.type
_entity.pdbx_description
1 polymer ?
#
loop_
_entity_poly.entity_id
_entity_poly.type
_entity_poly.pdbx_seq_one_letter_code
_entity_poly.pdbx_strand_id
1 'polypeptide(L)'
;MSANRTRKDPLDDWSKAIIRPVAIELGATAYFPSDPPWQPFQRWAMQAEGLKASPLGILIHPDYGLWHGYRGALGFADALEGIEDPAFSSHPCDRCMEKPCLAACPAAAVTAAGFDVRGCRSHLRTPEGLAGCMAGGCLARDACPIGADYRYLPEQLAFHMAALRL
;
A
#
# COMPACT_ATOMS: atom_id res chain seq x y z
N MET A 1 24.43 -4.68 2.56
CA MET A 1 23.23 -4.23 1.82
C MET A 1 23.32 -4.35 0.29
N SER A 2 24.50 -4.54 -0.34
CA SER A 2 24.63 -4.73 -1.81
C SER A 2 23.96 -6.02 -2.34
N ALA A 3 24.05 -7.14 -1.60
CA ALA A 3 23.54 -8.45 -2.01
C ALA A 3 22.01 -8.56 -2.16
N ASN A 4 21.24 -7.56 -1.72
CA ASN A 4 19.79 -7.60 -1.79
C ASN A 4 19.24 -7.13 -3.15
N ARG A 5 19.99 -6.32 -3.92
CA ARG A 5 19.51 -5.72 -5.18
C ARG A 5 19.25 -6.73 -6.30
N THR A 6 19.90 -7.89 -6.25
CA THR A 6 19.78 -8.94 -7.28
C THR A 6 18.79 -10.04 -6.90
N ARG A 7 18.10 -9.90 -5.76
CA ARG A 7 17.13 -10.88 -5.32
C ARG A 7 15.80 -10.68 -6.05
N LYS A 8 15.05 -11.79 -6.17
CA LYS A 8 13.76 -11.81 -6.87
C LYS A 8 12.75 -10.84 -6.26
N ASP A 9 12.66 -10.83 -4.93
CA ASP A 9 11.69 -10.05 -4.16
C ASP A 9 12.45 -9.25 -3.06
N PRO A 10 13.25 -8.24 -3.45
CA PRO A 10 14.27 -7.67 -2.58
C PRO A 10 13.70 -6.91 -1.39
N LEU A 11 12.53 -6.26 -1.56
CA LEU A 11 11.87 -5.54 -0.48
C LEU A 11 11.24 -6.49 0.55
N ASP A 12 10.76 -7.63 0.10
CA ASP A 12 10.21 -8.67 0.98
C ASP A 12 11.32 -9.33 1.79
N ASP A 13 12.45 -9.65 1.13
CA ASP A 13 13.63 -10.19 1.80
C ASP A 13 14.21 -9.23 2.83
N TRP A 14 14.29 -7.93 2.50
CA TRP A 14 14.72 -6.91 3.45
C TRP A 14 13.75 -6.81 4.63
N SER A 15 12.45 -6.79 4.37
CA SER A 15 11.42 -6.71 5.42
C SER A 15 11.51 -7.89 6.39
N LYS A 16 11.71 -9.11 5.86
CA LYS A 16 11.94 -10.32 6.65
C LYS A 16 13.23 -10.25 7.48
N ALA A 17 14.31 -9.73 6.89
CA ALA A 17 15.58 -9.58 7.59
C ALA A 17 15.50 -8.58 8.76
N ILE A 18 14.66 -7.54 8.65
CA ILE A 18 14.48 -6.52 9.70
C ILE A 18 13.47 -6.96 10.76
N ILE A 19 12.32 -7.53 10.36
CA ILE A 19 11.20 -7.79 11.29
C ILE A 19 11.39 -9.09 12.08
N ARG A 20 12.04 -10.12 11.51
CA ARG A 20 12.25 -11.41 12.21
C ARG A 20 13.05 -11.26 13.51
N PRO A 21 14.19 -10.54 13.55
CA PRO A 21 14.91 -10.32 14.80
C PRO A 21 14.04 -9.65 15.87
N VAL A 22 13.25 -8.65 15.50
CA VAL A 22 12.31 -7.97 16.41
C VAL A 22 11.27 -8.93 16.96
N ALA A 23 10.71 -9.80 16.11
CA ALA A 23 9.75 -10.80 16.56
C ALA A 23 10.36 -11.79 17.55
N ILE A 24 11.59 -12.24 17.31
CA ILE A 24 12.31 -13.15 18.22
C ILE A 24 12.54 -12.46 19.57
N GLU A 25 13.03 -11.23 19.56
CA GLU A 25 13.30 -10.44 20.77
C GLU A 25 12.04 -10.26 21.62
N LEU A 26 10.89 -10.05 20.97
CA LEU A 26 9.61 -9.83 21.63
C LEU A 26 8.82 -11.12 21.92
N GLY A 27 9.36 -12.31 21.60
CA GLY A 27 8.63 -13.57 21.74
C GLY A 27 7.38 -13.67 20.85
N ALA A 28 7.35 -12.92 19.75
CA ALA A 28 6.23 -12.83 18.83
C ALA A 28 6.42 -13.74 17.60
N THR A 29 5.30 -14.09 16.97
CA THR A 29 5.28 -14.70 15.64
C THR A 29 5.27 -13.60 14.57
N ALA A 30 6.27 -13.60 13.68
CA ALA A 30 6.30 -12.68 12.53
C ALA A 30 5.43 -13.20 11.38
N TYR A 31 4.49 -12.38 10.94
CA TYR A 31 3.71 -12.60 9.71
C TYR A 31 4.16 -11.62 8.62
N PHE A 32 4.16 -12.07 7.36
CA PHE A 32 4.55 -11.26 6.21
C PHE A 32 3.44 -11.28 5.15
N PRO A 33 3.13 -10.14 4.52
CA PRO A 33 2.17 -10.11 3.41
C PRO A 33 2.67 -10.86 2.18
N SER A 34 3.96 -11.21 2.14
CA SER A 34 4.66 -11.92 1.07
C SER A 34 4.83 -13.43 1.32
N ASP A 35 4.28 -13.98 2.43
CA ASP A 35 4.31 -15.42 2.72
C ASP A 35 2.91 -16.06 2.81
N PRO A 36 2.72 -17.30 2.30
CA PRO A 36 1.53 -18.09 2.57
C PRO A 36 1.60 -18.76 3.97
N PRO A 37 0.45 -19.06 4.61
CA PRO A 37 -0.90 -18.68 4.19
C PRO A 37 -1.09 -17.16 4.28
N TRP A 38 -1.64 -16.58 3.20
CA TRP A 38 -1.78 -15.13 3.06
C TRP A 38 -2.68 -14.57 4.16
N GLN A 39 -2.11 -13.69 4.97
CA GLN A 39 -2.82 -13.10 6.10
C GLN A 39 -3.63 -11.86 5.69
N PRO A 40 -4.73 -11.53 6.39
CA PRO A 40 -5.62 -10.43 6.03
C PRO A 40 -5.07 -9.07 6.49
N PHE A 41 -3.88 -8.70 6.02
CA PHE A 41 -3.14 -7.49 6.44
C PHE A 41 -3.97 -6.21 6.38
N GLN A 42 -4.78 -6.01 5.34
CA GLN A 42 -5.65 -4.85 5.25
C GLN A 42 -6.68 -4.83 6.39
N ARG A 43 -7.29 -5.98 6.74
CA ARG A 43 -8.25 -6.03 7.85
C ARG A 43 -7.57 -5.76 9.19
N TRP A 44 -6.38 -6.30 9.41
CA TRP A 44 -5.60 -6.02 10.61
C TRP A 44 -5.25 -4.54 10.72
N ALA A 45 -4.80 -3.90 9.64
CA ALA A 45 -4.55 -2.47 9.59
C ALA A 45 -5.80 -1.63 9.87
N MET A 46 -6.96 -1.99 9.30
CA MET A 46 -8.22 -1.30 9.58
C MET A 46 -8.61 -1.37 11.05
N GLN A 47 -8.32 -2.49 11.73
CA GLN A 47 -8.58 -2.66 13.17
C GLN A 47 -7.54 -1.91 14.02
N ALA A 48 -6.27 -2.00 13.66
CA ALA A 48 -5.15 -1.44 14.42
C ALA A 48 -4.98 0.07 14.25
N GLU A 49 -5.50 0.66 13.17
CA GLU A 49 -5.32 2.09 12.86
C GLU A 49 -6.63 2.80 12.49
N GLY A 50 -7.76 2.08 12.46
CA GLY A 50 -9.06 2.68 12.10
C GLY A 50 -9.17 3.13 10.65
N LEU A 51 -8.27 2.71 9.77
CA LEU A 51 -8.24 3.12 8.37
C LEU A 51 -9.40 2.51 7.58
N LYS A 52 -9.73 3.14 6.44
CA LYS A 52 -10.65 2.57 5.44
C LYS A 52 -10.07 2.73 4.04
N ALA A 53 -10.63 2.00 3.09
CA ALA A 53 -10.18 2.02 1.71
C ALA A 53 -10.59 3.32 1.00
N SER A 54 -9.65 3.88 0.24
CA SER A 54 -9.91 4.91 -0.77
C SER A 54 -10.62 4.32 -2.01
N PRO A 55 -11.08 5.15 -2.96
CA PRO A 55 -11.59 4.66 -4.25
C PRO A 55 -10.61 3.77 -5.03
N LEU A 56 -9.30 3.86 -4.74
CA LEU A 56 -8.27 3.00 -5.36
C LEU A 56 -8.17 1.61 -4.70
N GLY A 57 -8.93 1.33 -3.64
CA GLY A 57 -8.83 0.08 -2.87
C GLY A 57 -7.60 0.00 -1.94
N ILE A 58 -6.79 1.06 -1.91
CA ILE A 58 -5.66 1.22 -0.98
C ILE A 58 -6.21 1.91 0.28
N LEU A 59 -5.84 1.42 1.47
CA LEU A 59 -6.14 2.12 2.72
C LEU A 59 -5.49 3.51 2.70
N ILE A 60 -6.19 4.53 3.20
CA ILE A 60 -5.70 5.91 3.20
C ILE A 60 -5.42 6.37 4.63
N HIS A 61 -4.15 6.65 4.91
CA HIS A 61 -3.71 7.21 6.19
C HIS A 61 -3.95 8.74 6.21
N PRO A 62 -4.35 9.35 7.34
CA PRO A 62 -4.55 10.79 7.42
C PRO A 62 -3.28 11.60 7.12
N ASP A 63 -2.12 11.15 7.62
CA ASP A 63 -0.83 11.83 7.38
C ASP A 63 -0.14 11.39 6.09
N TYR A 64 0.05 10.08 5.89
CA TYR A 64 0.78 9.54 4.75
C TYR A 64 -0.06 9.38 3.47
N GLY A 65 -1.36 9.64 3.54
CA GLY A 65 -2.27 9.45 2.41
C GLY A 65 -2.24 8.02 1.90
N LEU A 66 -2.07 7.86 0.59
CA LEU A 66 -1.95 6.55 -0.05
C LEU A 66 -0.51 6.02 -0.05
N TRP A 67 0.45 6.75 0.53
CA TRP A 67 1.90 6.51 0.42
C TRP A 67 2.47 5.69 1.56
N HIS A 68 1.82 4.57 1.85
CA HIS A 68 2.29 3.59 2.81
C HIS A 68 2.03 2.16 2.34
N GLY A 69 2.59 1.19 3.06
CA GLY A 69 2.35 -0.23 2.83
C GLY A 69 2.86 -1.08 3.98
N TYR A 70 2.04 -2.00 4.46
CA TYR A 70 2.38 -2.91 5.55
C TYR A 70 3.40 -3.96 5.10
N ARG A 71 4.41 -4.20 5.94
CA ARG A 71 5.54 -5.09 5.63
C ARG A 71 5.64 -6.31 6.53
N GLY A 72 4.98 -6.28 7.67
CA GLY A 72 4.85 -7.43 8.55
C GLY A 72 3.94 -7.10 9.73
N ALA A 73 3.56 -8.15 10.45
CA ALA A 73 2.79 -8.05 11.69
C ALA A 73 3.44 -8.94 12.75
N LEU A 74 3.35 -8.53 14.01
CA LEU A 74 3.81 -9.30 15.15
C LEU A 74 2.59 -9.86 15.88
N GLY A 75 2.45 -11.18 15.90
CA GLY A 75 1.41 -11.85 16.67
C GLY A 75 1.93 -12.35 17.99
N PHE A 76 1.21 -12.03 19.06
CA PHE A 76 1.53 -12.42 20.43
C PHE A 76 0.54 -13.50 20.89
N ALA A 77 1.02 -14.44 21.71
CA ALA A 77 0.16 -15.48 22.29
C ALA A 77 -0.77 -14.90 23.37
N ASP A 78 -0.27 -13.92 24.11
CA ASP A 78 -0.99 -13.22 25.15
C ASP A 78 -1.57 -11.90 24.64
N ALA A 79 -2.64 -11.45 25.29
CA ALA A 79 -3.20 -10.13 25.04
C ALA A 79 -2.20 -9.04 25.45
N LEU A 80 -2.06 -8.02 24.61
CA LEU A 80 -1.24 -6.86 24.93
C LEU A 80 -2.01 -5.94 25.87
N GLU A 81 -1.55 -5.79 27.10
CA GLU A 81 -2.15 -4.90 28.09
C GLU A 81 -1.74 -3.44 27.87
N GLY A 82 -2.63 -2.51 28.22
CA GLY A 82 -2.34 -1.07 28.17
C GLY A 82 -2.29 -0.47 26.77
N ILE A 83 -2.76 -1.19 25.74
CA ILE A 83 -2.96 -0.63 24.41
C ILE A 83 -4.30 0.08 24.37
N GLU A 84 -4.26 1.39 24.15
CA GLU A 84 -5.45 2.17 23.85
C GLU A 84 -5.84 1.99 22.38
N ASP A 85 -7.13 1.84 22.12
CA ASP A 85 -7.62 1.85 20.74
C ASP A 85 -7.31 3.20 20.09
N PRO A 86 -6.86 3.23 18.82
CA PRO A 86 -6.64 4.47 18.12
C PRO A 86 -7.90 5.31 18.12
N ALA A 87 -7.75 6.61 18.39
CA ALA A 87 -8.83 7.56 18.16
C ALA A 87 -9.19 7.54 16.66
N PHE A 88 -10.36 7.01 16.32
CA PHE A 88 -10.83 6.96 14.94
C PHE A 88 -10.94 8.37 14.38
N SER A 89 -10.05 8.72 13.46
CA SER A 89 -10.13 9.99 12.73
C SER A 89 -11.19 9.91 11.62
N SER A 90 -11.73 11.07 11.22
CA SER A 90 -12.62 11.14 10.07
C SER A 90 -11.90 10.64 8.82
N HIS A 91 -12.56 9.83 7.99
CA HIS A 91 -11.95 9.25 6.82
C HIS A 91 -11.51 10.35 5.83
N PRO A 92 -10.24 10.38 5.37
CA PRO A 92 -9.70 11.49 4.57
C PRO A 92 -10.49 11.80 3.30
N CYS A 93 -11.07 10.79 2.64
CA CYS A 93 -11.86 11.00 1.43
C CYS A 93 -13.17 11.76 1.69
N ASP A 94 -13.70 11.76 2.91
CA ASP A 94 -14.97 12.42 3.25
C ASP A 94 -14.85 13.95 3.15
N ARG A 95 -13.63 14.47 3.32
CA ARG A 95 -13.30 15.89 3.18
C ARG A 95 -12.77 16.25 1.78
N CYS A 96 -12.53 15.27 0.92
CA CYS A 96 -12.04 15.48 -0.43
C CYS A 96 -13.22 15.60 -1.41
N MET A 97 -13.71 16.82 -1.60
CA MET A 97 -14.88 17.08 -2.45
C MET A 97 -14.60 16.79 -3.92
N GLU A 98 -13.45 17.27 -4.43
CA GLU A 98 -13.08 17.18 -5.85
C GLU A 98 -12.77 15.76 -6.33
N LYS A 99 -12.31 14.89 -5.43
CA LYS A 99 -11.90 13.49 -5.73
C LYS A 99 -11.05 13.40 -7.01
N PRO A 100 -9.94 14.15 -7.12
CA PRO A 100 -9.15 14.24 -8.36
C PRO A 100 -8.64 12.89 -8.86
N CYS A 101 -8.46 11.90 -7.98
CA CYS A 101 -8.10 10.53 -8.34
C CYS A 101 -9.07 9.84 -9.33
N LEU A 102 -10.35 10.22 -9.35
CA LEU A 102 -11.33 9.64 -10.27
C LEU A 102 -11.08 10.13 -11.70
N ALA A 103 -10.91 11.44 -11.87
CA ALA A 103 -10.71 12.08 -13.17
C ALA A 103 -9.29 11.84 -13.73
N ALA A 104 -8.29 11.72 -12.85
CA ALA A 104 -6.90 11.51 -13.26
C ALA A 104 -6.59 10.09 -13.76
N CYS A 105 -7.52 9.13 -13.63
CA CYS A 105 -7.30 7.77 -14.11
C CYS A 105 -7.54 7.67 -15.63
N PRO A 106 -6.50 7.51 -16.48
CA PRO A 106 -6.68 7.42 -17.93
C PRO A 106 -7.45 6.17 -18.37
N ALA A 107 -7.50 5.14 -17.51
CA ALA A 107 -8.25 3.91 -17.75
C ALA A 107 -9.72 4.00 -17.31
N ALA A 108 -10.14 5.11 -16.70
CA ALA A 108 -11.42 5.23 -15.99
C ALA A 108 -11.68 4.09 -14.97
N ALA A 109 -10.60 3.49 -14.46
CA ALA A 109 -10.66 2.32 -13.59
C ALA A 109 -10.91 2.67 -12.12
N VAL A 110 -10.62 3.90 -11.70
CA VAL A 110 -10.92 4.38 -10.35
C VAL A 110 -12.28 5.06 -10.38
N THR A 111 -13.27 4.48 -9.71
CA THR A 111 -14.64 4.99 -9.68
C THR A 111 -15.10 5.23 -8.24
N ALA A 112 -16.21 5.95 -8.07
CA ALA A 112 -16.84 6.10 -6.75
C ALA A 112 -17.29 4.76 -6.14
N ALA A 113 -17.58 3.76 -6.99
CA ALA A 113 -17.99 2.42 -6.55
C ALA A 113 -16.81 1.50 -6.21
N GLY A 114 -15.59 1.85 -6.64
CA GLY A 114 -14.38 1.08 -6.40
C GLY A 114 -13.42 1.06 -7.59
N PHE A 115 -12.45 0.16 -7.50
CA PHE A 115 -11.34 0.06 -8.45
C PHE A 115 -11.51 -1.13 -9.40
N ASP A 116 -11.66 -0.85 -10.70
CA ASP A 116 -11.65 -1.86 -11.76
C ASP A 116 -10.22 -2.32 -12.06
N VAL A 117 -9.79 -3.34 -11.30
CA VAL A 117 -8.48 -3.97 -11.48
C VAL A 117 -8.31 -4.52 -12.90
N ARG A 118 -9.38 -5.03 -13.54
CA ARG A 118 -9.28 -5.63 -14.87
C ARG A 118 -9.04 -4.56 -15.93
N GLY A 119 -9.85 -3.50 -15.92
CA GLY A 119 -9.70 -2.34 -16.81
C GLY A 119 -8.34 -1.66 -16.64
N CYS A 120 -7.90 -1.46 -15.39
CA CYS A 120 -6.56 -0.93 -15.11
C CYS A 120 -5.46 -1.80 -15.73
N ARG A 121 -5.46 -3.12 -15.47
CA ARG A 121 -4.45 -4.04 -16.01
C ARG A 121 -4.46 -4.12 -17.53
N SER A 122 -5.62 -4.00 -18.17
CA SER A 122 -5.71 -3.92 -19.62
C SER A 122 -5.04 -2.64 -20.14
N HIS A 123 -5.33 -1.49 -19.53
CA HIS A 123 -4.70 -0.21 -19.88
C HIS A 123 -3.18 -0.23 -19.69
N LEU A 124 -2.67 -0.83 -18.61
CA LEU A 124 -1.22 -0.90 -18.35
C LEU A 124 -0.42 -1.62 -19.45
N ARG A 125 -1.07 -2.43 -20.30
CA ARG A 125 -0.43 -3.10 -21.44
C ARG A 125 -0.44 -2.28 -22.73
N THR A 126 -1.14 -1.14 -22.78
CA THR A 126 -1.15 -0.28 -23.97
C THR A 126 0.10 0.62 -24.00
N PRO A 127 0.47 1.19 -25.16
CA PRO A 127 1.56 2.15 -25.25
C PRO A 127 1.41 3.33 -24.28
N GLU A 128 0.19 3.84 -24.09
CA GLU A 128 -0.11 4.93 -23.16
C GLU A 128 0.08 4.50 -21.71
N GLY A 129 -0.36 3.29 -21.35
CA GLY A 129 -0.14 2.73 -20.03
C GLY A 129 1.33 2.50 -19.72
N LEU A 130 2.11 2.04 -20.70
CA LEU A 130 3.56 1.83 -20.59
C LEU A 130 4.32 3.16 -20.41
N ALA A 131 3.99 4.18 -21.21
CA ALA A 131 4.64 5.49 -21.15
C ALA A 131 4.20 6.33 -19.94
N GLY A 132 2.95 6.17 -19.49
CA GLY A 132 2.39 6.89 -18.35
C GLY A 132 2.51 6.09 -17.05
N CYS A 133 1.49 5.28 -16.75
CA CYS A 133 1.33 4.65 -15.45
C CYS A 133 2.49 3.71 -15.07
N MET A 134 3.03 2.93 -16.01
CA MET A 134 4.13 2.01 -15.72
C MET A 134 5.46 2.72 -15.48
N ALA A 135 5.68 3.88 -16.11
CA ALA A 135 6.89 4.68 -15.94
C ALA A 135 6.84 5.58 -14.69
N GLY A 136 5.70 6.25 -14.47
CA GLY A 136 5.54 7.25 -13.42
C GLY A 136 4.74 6.78 -12.19
N GLY A 137 4.29 5.53 -12.14
CA GLY A 137 3.34 5.07 -11.14
C GLY A 137 1.89 5.44 -11.47
N CYS A 138 0.96 5.02 -10.61
CA CYS A 138 -0.47 5.26 -10.83
C CYS A 138 -0.80 6.76 -10.78
N LEU A 139 -1.16 7.34 -11.93
CA LEU A 139 -1.51 8.78 -12.05
C LEU A 139 -2.71 9.17 -11.18
N ALA A 140 -3.68 8.26 -11.00
CA ALA A 140 -4.80 8.48 -10.09
C ALA A 140 -4.39 8.55 -8.62
N ARG A 141 -3.39 7.76 -8.21
CA ARG A 141 -2.82 7.78 -6.86
C ARG A 141 -2.05 9.07 -6.64
N ASP A 142 -1.27 9.50 -7.62
CA ASP A 142 -0.52 10.75 -7.59
C ASP A 142 -1.43 11.99 -7.55
N ALA A 143 -2.61 11.93 -8.13
CA ALA A 143 -3.58 13.02 -8.03
C ALA A 143 -4.17 13.20 -6.61
N CYS A 144 -3.99 12.25 -5.69
CA CYS A 144 -4.50 12.40 -4.33
C CYS A 144 -3.75 13.53 -3.59
N PRO A 145 -4.47 14.51 -2.99
CA PRO A 145 -3.83 15.60 -2.26
C PRO A 145 -3.36 15.18 -0.86
N ILE A 146 -3.94 14.13 -0.29
CA ILE A 146 -3.61 13.67 1.06
C ILE A 146 -2.26 12.97 1.05
N GLY A 147 -1.37 13.37 1.96
CA GLY A 147 -0.02 12.83 2.07
C GLY A 147 0.89 13.16 0.88
N ALA A 148 0.65 14.27 0.16
CA ALA A 148 1.45 14.66 -0.99
C ALA A 148 2.96 14.78 -0.69
N ASP A 149 3.32 15.19 0.53
CA ASP A 149 4.71 15.31 0.98
C ASP A 149 5.40 13.95 1.16
N TYR A 150 4.63 12.86 1.24
CA TYR A 150 5.12 11.48 1.40
C TYR A 150 5.15 10.69 0.09
N ARG A 151 4.88 11.36 -1.05
CA ARG A 151 4.96 10.73 -2.37
C ARG A 151 6.29 10.02 -2.54
N TYR A 152 6.20 8.79 -3.05
CA TYR A 152 7.39 8.01 -3.35
C TYR A 152 8.20 8.69 -4.45
N LEU A 153 9.52 8.62 -4.33
CA LEU A 153 10.43 9.07 -5.38
C LEU A 153 10.19 8.27 -6.68
N PRO A 154 10.49 8.86 -7.85
CA PRO A 154 10.29 8.20 -9.15
C PRO A 154 10.90 6.80 -9.22
N GLU A 155 12.07 6.58 -8.63
CA GLU A 155 12.76 5.29 -8.63
C GLU A 155 12.01 4.23 -7.83
N GLN A 156 11.37 4.63 -6.71
CA GLN A 156 10.56 3.73 -5.90
C GLN A 156 9.21 3.42 -6.58
N LEU A 157 8.62 4.39 -7.28
CA LEU A 157 7.43 4.18 -8.11
C LEU A 157 7.74 3.16 -9.22
N ALA A 158 8.81 3.40 -9.97
CA ALA A 158 9.27 2.51 -11.04
C ALA A 158 9.58 1.10 -10.49
N PHE A 159 10.23 1.00 -9.33
CA PHE A 159 10.48 -0.28 -8.66
C PHE A 159 9.18 -1.06 -8.40
N HIS A 160 8.14 -0.40 -7.87
CA HIS A 160 6.86 -1.06 -7.61
C HIS A 160 6.11 -1.41 -8.90
N MET A 161 6.14 -0.55 -9.92
CA MET A 161 5.48 -0.83 -11.21
C MET A 161 6.16 -2.00 -11.93
N ALA A 162 7.49 -2.10 -11.88
CA ALA A 162 8.25 -3.20 -12.49
C ALA A 162 7.94 -4.59 -11.88
N ALA A 163 7.42 -4.63 -10.64
CA ALA A 163 7.02 -5.88 -9.99
C ALA A 163 5.67 -6.44 -10.50
N LEU A 164 4.89 -5.64 -11.24
CA LEU A 164 3.62 -6.09 -11.82
C LEU A 164 3.89 -7.11 -12.93
N ARG A 165 3.40 -8.33 -12.72
CA ARG A 165 3.25 -9.30 -13.82
C ARG A 165 1.96 -8.95 -14.54
N LEU A 166 2.07 -8.33 -15.71
CA LEU A 166 0.94 -7.97 -16.56
C LEU A 166 0.45 -9.18 -17.35
#